data_AF-A0A562D587-F1
#
_entry.id   AF-A0A562D587-F1
#
_cell.length_a   1.000
_cell.length_b   1.000
_cell.length_c   1.000
_cell.angle_alpha   90.00
_cell.angle_beta   90.00
_cell.angle_gamma   90.00
#
_symmetry.space_group_name_H-M   'P 1'
#
loop_
_entity.id
_entity.type
_entity.pdbx_description
1 polymer ?
#
loop_
_entity_poly.entity_id
_entity_poly.type
_entity_poly.pdbx_seq_one_letter_code
_entity_poly.pdbx_strand_id
1 'polypeptide(L)'
;MTDEDWLRRGLADAVPEPPAAPDRAGAARRTARRRRRTTLAVAGGAVAVVAVAATVVGAATLGGGDDRPDRVAAPAPVDALSAPACPGQPVDARAASGPDRVPDGATSVRLCQGDGVPADVPLDALVTQVDDVAAAVNGLEPLPRDAVCTADLGPGYQLQFAYPDGSTVVASGGLYGCREVVVNGVVRSGADAPWQRFVDLLRAQREGLDPPPPVAASTIGCPTAPTGAGAPSLGRPQDLVVAVYCAEDVPGSGDWRRAAIPAADLATLVTDIDAHTEEDAGYVDCDVAPPLPRIIGATAWGDRVEVQASCTNGWFTVDHATNSVWSPSDEARAVLDRLSGEAR
;
A
#
# COMPACT_ATOMS: atom_id res chain seq x y z
N MET A 1 -53.96 -29.30 9.87
CA MET A 1 -52.95 -28.60 9.06
C MET A 1 -52.28 -27.62 10.01
N THR A 2 -50.99 -27.82 10.28
CA THR A 2 -50.30 -27.08 11.35
C THR A 2 -49.73 -25.77 10.81
N ASP A 3 -49.52 -24.77 11.66
CA ASP A 3 -48.95 -23.47 11.26
C ASP A 3 -47.56 -23.62 10.61
N GLU A 4 -46.82 -24.68 10.97
CA GLU A 4 -45.54 -25.04 10.36
C GLU A 4 -45.70 -25.48 8.89
N ASP A 5 -46.79 -26.16 8.54
CA ASP A 5 -47.09 -26.57 7.15
C ASP A 5 -47.45 -25.39 6.26
N TRP A 6 -48.04 -24.34 6.84
CA TRP A 6 -48.38 -23.11 6.14
C TRP A 6 -47.15 -22.24 5.88
N LEU A 7 -46.28 -22.09 6.89
CA LEU A 7 -45.00 -21.37 6.76
C LEU A 7 -44.05 -22.04 5.76
N ARG A 8 -43.93 -23.37 5.77
CA ARG A 8 -43.08 -24.08 4.80
C ARG A 8 -43.55 -23.92 3.36
N ARG A 9 -44.87 -23.94 3.12
CA ARG A 9 -45.43 -23.73 1.78
C ARG A 9 -45.32 -22.27 1.32
N GLY A 10 -45.62 -21.32 2.20
CA GLY A 10 -45.50 -19.90 1.87
C GLY A 10 -44.06 -19.48 1.54
N LEU A 11 -43.06 -20.07 2.22
CA LEU A 11 -41.65 -19.81 1.93
C LEU A 11 -41.17 -20.50 0.64
N ALA A 12 -41.68 -21.69 0.31
CA ALA A 12 -41.31 -22.38 -0.91
C ALA A 12 -41.77 -21.63 -2.17
N ASP A 13 -42.95 -21.01 -2.13
CA ASP A 13 -43.51 -20.26 -3.27
C ASP A 13 -42.92 -18.84 -3.40
N ALA A 14 -42.30 -18.31 -2.34
CA ALA A 14 -41.74 -16.96 -2.30
C ALA A 14 -40.25 -16.88 -2.69
N VAL A 15 -39.56 -18.02 -2.84
CA VAL A 15 -38.15 -18.05 -3.27
C VAL A 15 -38.11 -18.19 -4.79
N PRO A 16 -37.68 -17.15 -5.54
CA PRO A 16 -37.50 -17.27 -6.97
C PRO A 16 -36.50 -18.40 -7.28
N GLU A 17 -36.79 -19.21 -8.30
CA GLU A 17 -35.83 -20.19 -8.77
C GLU A 17 -34.51 -19.48 -9.08
N PRO A 18 -33.38 -19.91 -8.48
CA PRO A 18 -32.10 -19.29 -8.75
C PRO A 18 -31.83 -19.42 -10.26
N PRO A 19 -31.43 -18.33 -10.93
CA PRO A 19 -31.11 -18.41 -12.35
C PRO A 19 -30.04 -19.49 -12.53
N ALA A 20 -30.21 -20.32 -13.57
CA ALA A 20 -29.28 -21.39 -13.90
C ALA A 20 -27.85 -20.86 -13.79
N ALA A 21 -27.08 -21.40 -12.83
CA ALA A 21 -25.78 -20.84 -12.46
C ALA A 21 -24.94 -20.69 -13.73
N PRO A 22 -24.55 -19.47 -14.13
CA PRO A 22 -23.71 -19.30 -15.30
C PRO A 22 -22.43 -20.09 -15.04
N ASP A 23 -22.03 -20.93 -16.00
CA ASP A 23 -20.81 -21.74 -15.94
C ASP A 23 -19.59 -20.82 -15.85
N ARG A 24 -19.27 -20.38 -14.63
CA ARG A 24 -18.14 -19.50 -14.31
C ARG A 24 -16.83 -20.17 -14.71
N ALA A 25 -16.74 -21.50 -14.58
CA ALA A 25 -15.58 -22.27 -15.00
C ALA A 25 -15.39 -22.24 -16.53
N GLY A 26 -16.48 -22.30 -17.31
CA GLY A 26 -16.47 -22.17 -18.76
C GLY A 26 -16.08 -20.77 -19.24
N ALA A 27 -16.50 -19.71 -18.54
CA ALA A 27 -16.08 -18.34 -18.82
C ALA A 27 -14.57 -18.14 -18.57
N ALA A 28 -14.06 -18.60 -17.42
CA ALA A 28 -12.64 -18.50 -17.07
C ALA A 28 -11.74 -19.25 -18.08
N ARG A 29 -12.12 -20.47 -18.48
CA ARG A 29 -11.37 -21.25 -19.50
C ARG A 29 -11.32 -20.56 -20.86
N ARG A 30 -12.37 -19.83 -21.26
CA ARG A 30 -12.40 -19.07 -22.53
C ARG A 30 -11.47 -17.86 -22.49
N THR A 31 -11.43 -17.13 -21.38
CA THR A 31 -10.55 -15.95 -21.21
C THR A 31 -9.07 -16.36 -21.18
N ALA A 32 -8.73 -17.43 -20.46
CA ALA A 32 -7.35 -17.95 -20.40
C ALA A 32 -6.83 -18.42 -21.79
N ARG A 33 -7.67 -19.09 -22.60
CA ARG A 33 -7.31 -19.47 -23.97
C ARG A 33 -7.09 -18.27 -24.89
N ARG A 34 -7.83 -17.17 -24.69
CA ARG A 34 -7.70 -15.95 -25.51
C ARG A 34 -6.39 -15.21 -25.20
N ARG A 35 -6.00 -15.09 -23.92
CA ARG A 35 -4.72 -14.47 -23.51
C ARG A 35 -3.51 -15.22 -24.06
N ARG A 36 -3.49 -16.56 -24.01
CA ARG A 36 -2.36 -17.36 -24.54
C ARG A 36 -2.12 -17.18 -26.04
N ARG A 37 -3.15 -16.82 -26.81
CA ARG A 37 -3.02 -16.58 -28.27
C ARG A 37 -2.47 -15.19 -28.59
N THR A 38 -2.67 -14.20 -27.73
CA THR A 38 -2.14 -12.85 -27.95
C THR A 38 -0.69 -12.69 -27.51
N THR A 39 -0.20 -13.48 -26.56
CA THR A 39 1.19 -13.38 -26.08
C THR A 39 2.23 -13.88 -27.10
N LEU A 40 1.85 -14.72 -28.06
CA LEU A 40 2.76 -15.23 -29.10
C LEU A 40 3.01 -14.25 -30.26
N ALA A 41 2.37 -13.07 -30.26
CA ALA A 41 2.45 -12.11 -31.37
C ALA A 41 3.37 -10.90 -31.13
N VAL A 42 3.99 -10.76 -29.95
CA VAL A 42 4.76 -9.54 -29.56
C VAL A 42 6.22 -9.85 -29.25
N ALA A 43 6.83 -10.83 -29.93
CA ALA A 43 8.27 -11.06 -29.90
C ALA A 43 8.92 -10.43 -31.15
N GLY A 44 9.10 -9.11 -31.14
CA GLY A 44 9.79 -8.42 -32.22
C GLY A 44 9.90 -6.92 -32.02
N GLY A 45 11.00 -6.46 -31.40
CA GLY A 45 11.34 -5.04 -31.39
C GLY A 45 12.21 -4.60 -30.22
N ALA A 46 13.47 -5.00 -30.18
CA ALA A 46 14.47 -4.35 -29.35
C ALA A 46 14.93 -3.06 -30.04
N VAL A 47 14.56 -1.89 -29.51
CA VAL A 47 15.10 -0.59 -29.93
C VAL A 47 16.07 -0.12 -28.86
N ALA A 48 17.33 0.04 -29.26
CA ALA A 48 18.40 0.60 -28.45
C ALA A 48 18.15 2.09 -28.21
N VAL A 49 18.11 2.51 -26.94
CA VAL A 49 18.09 3.93 -26.55
C VAL A 49 19.52 4.36 -26.22
N VAL A 50 20.07 5.20 -27.10
CA VAL A 50 21.36 5.87 -26.92
C VAL A 50 21.20 6.97 -25.87
N ALA A 51 21.94 6.87 -24.77
CA ALA A 51 22.08 7.92 -23.78
C ALA A 51 22.87 9.10 -24.36
N VAL A 52 22.21 10.22 -24.60
CA VAL A 52 22.86 11.50 -24.93
C VAL A 52 23.16 12.22 -23.62
N ALA A 53 24.40 12.10 -23.15
CA ALA A 53 24.94 12.93 -22.10
C ALA A 53 25.17 14.35 -22.67
N ALA A 54 24.28 15.29 -22.34
CA ALA A 54 24.45 16.69 -22.68
C ALA A 54 25.44 17.36 -21.71
N THR A 55 26.71 17.41 -22.12
CA THR A 55 27.72 18.31 -21.55
C THR A 55 27.38 19.75 -21.90
N VAL A 56 26.85 20.51 -20.94
CA VAL A 56 26.72 21.98 -21.05
C VAL A 56 28.09 22.60 -20.77
N VAL A 57 28.89 22.77 -21.83
CA VAL A 57 30.07 23.64 -21.80
C VAL A 57 29.60 25.07 -21.96
N GLY A 58 29.67 25.85 -20.88
CA GLY A 58 29.35 27.27 -20.87
C GLY A 58 30.34 28.06 -21.71
N ALA A 59 29.90 28.52 -22.89
CA ALA A 59 30.57 29.55 -23.65
C ALA A 59 30.18 30.92 -23.08
N ALA A 60 31.16 31.62 -22.52
CA ALA A 60 31.04 33.02 -22.11
C ALA A 60 31.01 33.92 -23.35
N THR A 61 29.86 34.53 -23.64
CA THR A 61 29.76 35.67 -24.55
C THR A 61 29.51 36.94 -23.75
N LEU A 62 30.49 37.85 -23.82
CA LEU A 62 30.40 39.23 -23.35
C LEU A 62 29.54 40.02 -24.35
N GLY A 63 28.45 40.63 -23.91
CA GLY A 63 27.75 41.62 -24.73
C GLY A 63 26.34 42.00 -24.26
N GLY A 64 26.24 43.11 -23.54
CA GLY A 64 25.19 44.13 -23.74
C GLY A 64 23.81 43.92 -23.09
N GLY A 65 23.52 44.74 -22.07
CA GLY A 65 22.15 45.17 -21.72
C GLY A 65 21.43 44.33 -20.66
N ASP A 66 21.88 44.39 -19.40
CA ASP A 66 21.24 43.69 -18.26
C ASP A 66 19.95 44.40 -17.78
N ASP A 67 18.87 44.31 -18.56
CA ASP A 67 17.51 44.25 -17.98
C ASP A 67 17.27 42.80 -17.55
N ARG A 68 17.98 42.39 -16.48
CA ARG A 68 17.86 41.06 -15.92
C ARG A 68 16.56 41.04 -15.10
N PRO A 69 15.51 40.31 -15.51
CA PRO A 69 14.34 40.17 -14.65
C PRO A 69 14.84 39.65 -13.30
N ASP A 70 14.46 40.34 -12.22
CA ASP A 70 14.80 39.94 -10.85
C ASP A 70 14.55 38.46 -10.73
N ARG A 71 15.65 37.69 -10.70
CA ARG A 71 15.61 36.25 -10.63
C ARG A 71 15.14 35.94 -9.22
N VAL A 72 13.82 35.80 -9.06
CA VAL A 72 13.20 35.38 -7.82
C VAL A 72 13.98 34.15 -7.37
N ALA A 73 14.64 34.27 -6.23
CA ALA A 73 15.42 33.18 -5.67
C ALA A 73 14.49 31.97 -5.57
N ALA A 74 14.93 30.84 -6.12
CA ALA A 74 14.18 29.60 -5.95
C ALA A 74 13.98 29.38 -4.43
N PRO A 75 12.76 29.03 -3.99
CA PRO A 75 12.53 28.73 -2.58
C PRO A 75 13.52 27.67 -2.12
N ALA A 76 13.98 27.81 -0.87
CA ALA A 76 14.89 26.84 -0.29
C ALA A 76 14.27 25.43 -0.32
N PRO A 77 15.05 24.37 -0.53
CA PRO A 77 14.55 23.01 -0.46
C PRO A 77 13.87 22.77 0.90
N VAL A 78 12.65 22.25 0.88
CA VAL A 78 11.95 21.82 2.08
C VAL A 78 12.48 20.44 2.47
N ASP A 79 12.95 20.30 3.70
CA ASP A 79 13.34 18.99 4.23
C ASP A 79 12.09 18.13 4.49
N ALA A 80 12.08 16.92 3.93
CA ALA A 80 10.97 15.97 4.00
C ALA A 80 10.60 15.58 5.44
N LEU A 81 11.57 15.58 6.37
CA LEU A 81 11.34 15.30 7.78
C LEU A 81 10.82 16.52 8.55
N SER A 82 11.06 17.72 8.03
CA SER A 82 10.66 18.99 8.64
C SER A 82 9.28 19.48 8.18
N ALA A 83 8.65 18.81 7.21
CA ALA A 83 7.29 19.12 6.77
C ALA A 83 6.28 18.99 7.94
N PRO A 84 5.20 19.80 7.95
CA PRO A 84 4.21 19.79 9.02
C PRO A 84 3.75 18.38 9.41
N ALA A 85 3.66 18.14 10.72
CA ALA A 85 3.22 16.85 11.25
C ALA A 85 1.73 16.62 10.96
N CYS A 86 1.35 15.34 10.91
CA CYS A 86 -0.05 14.96 10.84
C CYS A 86 -0.84 15.55 12.03
N PRO A 87 -2.13 15.90 11.82
CA PRO A 87 -2.98 16.31 12.93
C PRO A 87 -3.11 15.18 13.94
N GLY A 88 -3.25 15.53 15.23
CA GLY A 88 -3.38 14.53 16.30
C GLY A 88 -4.63 13.65 16.21
N GLN A 89 -5.62 14.06 15.40
CA GLN A 89 -6.82 13.32 15.05
C GLN A 89 -7.13 13.54 13.56
N PRO A 90 -7.73 12.56 12.86
CA PRO A 90 -8.17 12.73 11.48
C PRO A 90 -9.07 13.97 11.32
N VAL A 91 -8.82 14.77 10.28
CA VAL A 91 -9.68 15.92 9.94
C VAL A 91 -10.95 15.42 9.26
N ASP A 92 -12.12 15.90 9.70
CA ASP A 92 -13.38 15.64 8.99
C ASP A 92 -13.45 16.45 7.69
N ALA A 93 -12.90 15.88 6.62
CA ALA A 93 -12.91 16.49 5.30
C ALA A 93 -14.32 16.65 4.71
N ARG A 94 -15.36 15.95 5.23
CA ARG A 94 -16.75 16.13 4.79
C ARG A 94 -17.38 17.38 5.38
N ALA A 95 -17.02 17.73 6.62
CA ALA A 95 -17.47 18.95 7.28
C ALA A 95 -16.63 20.20 6.92
N ALA A 96 -15.43 20.00 6.35
CA ALA A 96 -14.56 21.08 5.93
C ALA A 96 -15.18 21.93 4.80
N SER A 97 -14.86 23.23 4.79
CA SER A 97 -15.29 24.17 3.75
C SER A 97 -14.09 24.73 3.00
N GLY A 98 -14.25 24.96 1.70
CA GLY A 98 -13.19 25.44 0.83
C GLY A 98 -13.44 25.03 -0.62
N PRO A 99 -12.44 25.21 -1.50
CA PRO A 99 -12.49 24.67 -2.86
C PRO A 99 -12.70 23.16 -2.85
N ASP A 100 -13.46 22.64 -3.81
CA ASP A 100 -13.73 21.21 -3.95
C ASP A 100 -12.52 20.40 -4.45
N ARG A 101 -11.37 21.02 -4.62
CA ARG A 101 -10.13 20.45 -5.14
C ARG A 101 -8.96 20.81 -4.22
N VAL A 102 -7.87 20.07 -4.33
CA VAL A 102 -6.57 20.47 -3.78
C VAL A 102 -6.04 21.64 -4.64
N PRO A 103 -5.80 22.83 -4.07
CA PRO A 103 -5.15 23.92 -4.78
C PRO A 103 -3.75 23.56 -5.29
N ASP A 104 -3.29 24.25 -6.32
CA ASP A 104 -1.94 24.08 -6.84
C ASP A 104 -0.92 24.79 -5.92
N GLY A 105 0.35 24.39 -5.96
CA GLY A 105 1.43 25.09 -5.24
C GLY A 105 1.65 24.63 -3.79
N ALA A 106 1.16 23.43 -3.44
CA ALA A 106 1.55 22.78 -2.21
C ALA A 106 3.06 22.45 -2.24
N THR A 107 3.76 22.70 -1.14
CA THR A 107 5.21 22.46 -1.03
C THR A 107 5.54 21.08 -0.48
N SER A 108 4.59 20.44 0.20
CA SER A 108 4.74 19.07 0.69
C SER A 108 3.38 18.40 0.79
N VAL A 109 3.36 17.07 0.67
CA VAL A 109 2.22 16.24 1.06
C VAL A 109 2.69 15.17 2.02
N ARG A 110 1.94 14.98 3.11
CA ARG A 110 2.19 13.92 4.09
C ARG A 110 1.03 12.94 4.10
N LEU A 111 1.34 11.65 4.13
CA LEU A 111 0.36 10.61 4.36
C LEU A 111 0.13 10.43 5.86
N CYS A 112 -1.12 10.55 6.27
CA CYS A 112 -1.57 10.58 7.65
C CYS A 112 -2.68 9.55 7.89
N GLN A 113 -2.91 9.22 9.17
CA GLN A 113 -4.03 8.36 9.56
C GLN A 113 -5.36 9.00 9.17
N GLY A 114 -6.25 8.21 8.58
CA GLY A 114 -7.64 8.60 8.34
C GLY A 114 -8.62 7.83 9.20
N ASP A 115 -9.90 7.94 8.86
CA ASP A 115 -10.95 7.18 9.50
C ASP A 115 -10.91 5.70 9.08
N GLY A 116 -11.25 4.78 9.98
CA GLY A 116 -11.31 3.35 9.69
C GLY A 116 -10.24 2.55 10.42
N VAL A 117 -9.76 1.48 9.80
CA VAL A 117 -8.68 0.66 10.35
C VAL A 117 -7.36 1.44 10.24
N PRO A 118 -6.53 1.51 11.31
CA PRO A 118 -5.23 2.14 11.21
C PRO A 118 -4.36 1.52 10.11
N ALA A 119 -3.69 2.35 9.33
CA ALA A 119 -2.70 1.94 8.33
C ALA A 119 -1.30 2.36 8.78
N ASP A 120 -0.25 1.71 8.28
CA ASP A 120 1.10 2.22 8.50
C ASP A 120 1.32 3.51 7.67
N VAL A 121 1.82 4.56 8.31
CA VAL A 121 2.08 5.87 7.66
C VAL A 121 3.57 6.23 7.77
N PRO A 122 4.15 6.84 6.73
CA PRO A 122 5.58 7.18 6.72
C PRO A 122 5.89 8.34 7.67
N LEU A 123 7.14 8.35 8.14
CA LEU A 123 7.66 9.43 8.98
C LEU A 123 8.00 10.69 8.19
N ASP A 124 8.26 10.58 6.89
CA ASP A 124 8.64 11.67 5.99
C ASP A 124 7.47 12.10 5.09
N ALA A 125 7.55 13.33 4.58
CA ALA A 125 6.65 13.86 3.59
C ALA A 125 7.24 13.75 2.19
N LEU A 126 6.37 13.71 1.18
CA LEU A 126 6.75 13.96 -0.19
C LEU A 126 6.91 15.47 -0.39
N VAL A 127 8.09 15.92 -0.81
CA VAL A 127 8.44 17.33 -1.08
C VAL A 127 8.80 17.59 -2.54
N THR A 128 8.80 16.53 -3.35
CA THR A 128 9.02 16.58 -4.80
C THR A 128 7.77 16.09 -5.52
N GLN A 129 7.47 16.67 -6.70
CA GLN A 129 6.31 16.25 -7.51
C GLN A 129 4.97 16.24 -6.72
N VAL A 130 4.81 17.15 -5.76
CA VAL A 130 3.60 17.24 -4.91
C VAL A 130 2.35 17.50 -5.74
N ASP A 131 2.47 18.31 -6.79
CA ASP A 131 1.39 18.62 -7.72
C ASP A 131 0.86 17.37 -8.45
N ASP A 132 1.67 16.32 -8.62
CA ASP A 132 1.22 15.08 -9.26
C ASP A 132 0.28 14.29 -8.34
N VAL A 133 0.47 14.35 -7.02
CA VAL A 133 -0.46 13.75 -6.06
C VAL A 133 -1.75 14.57 -6.01
N ALA A 134 -1.64 15.90 -6.01
CA ALA A 134 -2.80 16.78 -6.08
C ALA A 134 -3.60 16.54 -7.38
N ALA A 135 -2.93 16.36 -8.52
CA ALA A 135 -3.56 16.01 -9.79
C ALA A 135 -4.25 14.65 -9.73
N ALA A 136 -3.65 13.64 -9.08
CA ALA A 136 -4.28 12.34 -8.88
C ALA A 136 -5.56 12.43 -8.02
N VAL A 137 -5.61 13.29 -7.01
CA VAL A 137 -6.82 13.57 -6.22
C VAL A 137 -7.86 14.32 -7.06
N ASN A 138 -7.45 15.39 -7.74
CA ASN A 138 -8.34 16.29 -8.46
C ASN A 138 -8.92 15.66 -9.74
N GLY A 139 -8.23 14.69 -10.32
CA GLY A 139 -8.65 13.95 -11.52
C GLY A 139 -9.68 12.85 -11.26
N LEU A 140 -10.03 12.58 -10.00
CA LEU A 140 -11.03 11.57 -9.66
C LEU A 140 -12.45 12.02 -10.05
N GLU A 141 -13.29 11.05 -10.43
CA GLU A 141 -14.67 11.30 -10.78
C GLU A 141 -15.53 11.52 -9.53
N PRO A 142 -16.52 12.44 -9.57
CA PRO A 142 -17.51 12.56 -8.50
C PRO A 142 -18.22 11.25 -8.25
N LEU A 143 -18.39 10.87 -6.98
CA LEU A 143 -19.16 9.69 -6.63
C LEU A 143 -20.67 9.95 -6.88
N PRO A 144 -21.38 9.08 -7.62
CA PRO A 144 -22.83 9.20 -7.77
C PRO A 144 -23.54 9.19 -6.41
N ARG A 145 -24.59 10.02 -6.26
CA ARG A 145 -25.34 10.14 -4.99
C ARG A 145 -26.10 8.87 -4.59
N ASP A 146 -26.35 7.99 -5.56
CA ASP A 146 -27.04 6.72 -5.43
C ASP A 146 -26.07 5.52 -5.48
N ALA A 147 -24.77 5.77 -5.34
CA ALA A 147 -23.77 4.70 -5.25
C ALA A 147 -24.08 3.80 -4.04
N VAL A 148 -24.13 2.49 -4.29
CA VAL A 148 -24.29 1.48 -3.25
C VAL A 148 -22.94 0.84 -3.00
N CYS A 149 -22.40 1.08 -1.82
CA CYS A 149 -21.11 0.54 -1.38
C CYS A 149 -21.32 -0.70 -0.52
N THR A 150 -20.31 -1.56 -0.49
CA THR A 150 -20.20 -2.57 0.57
C THR A 150 -19.98 -1.88 1.92
N ALA A 151 -20.46 -2.51 3.00
CA ALA A 151 -20.27 -2.05 4.38
C ALA A 151 -18.95 -2.58 4.98
N ASP A 152 -17.96 -2.87 4.13
CA ASP A 152 -16.64 -3.27 4.57
C ASP A 152 -15.94 -2.11 5.27
N LEU A 153 -15.30 -2.43 6.40
CA LEU A 153 -14.40 -1.53 7.07
C LEU A 153 -12.99 -1.89 6.63
N GLY A 154 -12.21 -0.87 6.27
CA GLY A 154 -10.82 -1.05 5.89
C GLY A 154 -10.02 0.19 6.25
N PRO A 155 -8.79 0.27 5.74
CA PRO A 155 -7.90 1.35 6.09
C PRO A 155 -8.34 2.66 5.45
N GLY A 156 -8.32 3.75 6.23
CA GLY A 156 -8.45 5.09 5.70
C GLY A 156 -7.22 5.92 5.98
N TYR A 157 -7.06 6.95 5.17
CA TYR A 157 -5.88 7.78 5.15
C TYR A 157 -6.22 9.24 4.87
N GLN A 158 -5.25 10.11 5.12
CA GLN A 158 -5.33 11.53 4.78
C GLN A 158 -4.06 11.94 4.06
N LEU A 159 -4.21 12.65 2.95
CA LEU A 159 -3.13 13.36 2.29
C LEU A 159 -3.21 14.83 2.72
N GLN A 160 -2.30 15.24 3.60
CA GLN A 160 -2.20 16.60 4.10
C GLN A 160 -1.23 17.39 3.22
N PHE A 161 -1.78 18.27 2.38
CA PHE A 161 -1.02 19.20 1.54
C PHE A 161 -0.73 20.47 2.34
N ALA A 162 0.54 20.85 2.45
CA ALA A 162 0.96 22.08 3.13
C ALA A 162 1.48 23.11 2.12
N TYR A 163 1.20 24.39 2.40
CA TYR A 163 1.50 25.51 1.52
C TYR A 163 2.52 26.48 2.15
N PRO A 164 3.16 27.36 1.34
CA PRO A 164 4.15 28.31 1.82
C PRO A 164 3.64 29.29 2.89
N ASP A 165 2.34 29.60 2.88
CA ASP A 165 1.70 30.48 3.86
C ASP A 165 1.37 29.78 5.18
N GLY A 166 1.72 28.49 5.31
CA GLY A 166 1.44 27.66 6.48
C GLY A 166 0.02 27.09 6.51
N SER A 167 -0.82 27.39 5.50
CA SER A 167 -2.12 26.76 5.38
C SER A 167 -1.99 25.30 4.96
N THR A 168 -3.04 24.51 5.20
CA THR A 168 -3.09 23.10 4.81
C THR A 168 -4.45 22.73 4.21
N VAL A 169 -4.45 21.83 3.24
CA VAL A 169 -5.64 21.18 2.69
C VAL A 169 -5.52 19.68 2.88
N VAL A 170 -6.61 19.02 3.30
CA VAL A 170 -6.65 17.57 3.50
C VAL A 170 -7.54 16.94 2.45
N ALA A 171 -7.02 15.92 1.77
CA ALA A 171 -7.80 14.95 1.02
C ALA A 171 -7.90 13.66 1.83
N SER A 172 -9.10 13.30 2.29
CA SER A 172 -9.33 12.10 3.09
C SER A 172 -9.77 10.95 2.18
N GLY A 173 -9.04 9.84 2.18
CA GLY A 173 -9.35 8.66 1.37
C GLY A 173 -9.72 7.45 2.23
N GLY A 174 -10.64 6.62 1.74
CA GLY A 174 -10.94 5.30 2.32
C GLY A 174 -10.60 4.19 1.34
N LEU A 175 -9.80 3.20 1.73
CA LEU A 175 -9.47 2.01 0.92
C LEU A 175 -10.50 0.88 1.14
N TYR A 176 -11.75 1.24 1.37
CA TYR A 176 -12.88 0.37 1.68
C TYR A 176 -14.17 0.92 1.07
N GLY A 177 -15.24 0.12 1.02
CA GLY A 177 -16.53 0.53 0.48
C GLY A 177 -16.42 1.03 -0.96
N CYS A 178 -16.90 2.25 -1.22
CA CYS A 178 -16.82 2.89 -2.53
C CYS A 178 -15.46 3.49 -2.89
N ARG A 179 -14.42 3.23 -2.08
CA ARG A 179 -13.07 3.80 -2.27
C ARG A 179 -13.12 5.32 -2.37
N GLU A 180 -13.78 5.97 -1.40
CA GLU A 180 -14.08 7.40 -1.47
C GLU A 180 -12.85 8.27 -1.22
N VAL A 181 -12.77 9.42 -1.91
CA VAL A 181 -11.89 10.54 -1.57
C VAL A 181 -12.72 11.78 -1.33
N VAL A 182 -12.50 12.44 -0.20
CA VAL A 182 -13.22 13.65 0.21
C VAL A 182 -12.27 14.83 0.28
N VAL A 183 -12.65 15.93 -0.38
CA VAL A 183 -11.98 17.24 -0.27
C VAL A 183 -13.04 18.29 -0.02
N ASN A 184 -13.01 18.94 1.15
CA ASN A 184 -13.91 20.04 1.53
C ASN A 184 -15.40 19.78 1.22
N GLY A 185 -15.91 18.63 1.67
CA GLY A 185 -17.31 18.22 1.50
C GLY A 185 -17.64 17.54 0.18
N VAL A 186 -16.73 17.51 -0.80
CA VAL A 186 -16.97 16.87 -2.10
C VAL A 186 -16.37 15.48 -2.14
N VAL A 187 -17.23 14.49 -2.43
CA VAL A 187 -16.91 13.06 -2.46
C VAL A 187 -16.66 12.59 -3.89
N ARG A 188 -15.56 11.87 -4.08
CA ARG A 188 -15.10 11.27 -5.35
C ARG A 188 -14.82 9.79 -5.15
N SER A 189 -14.79 9.02 -6.23
CA SER A 189 -14.41 7.59 -6.20
C SER A 189 -12.96 7.40 -6.66
N GLY A 190 -12.31 6.33 -6.17
CA GLY A 190 -10.98 5.91 -6.63
C GLY A 190 -9.82 6.28 -5.70
N ALA A 191 -10.01 6.10 -4.39
CA ALA A 191 -8.99 6.39 -3.37
C ALA A 191 -7.66 5.64 -3.56
N ASP A 192 -7.62 4.54 -4.29
CA ASP A 192 -6.40 3.80 -4.59
C ASP A 192 -5.41 4.63 -5.43
N ALA A 193 -5.91 5.44 -6.37
CA ALA A 193 -5.07 6.18 -7.30
C ALA A 193 -4.17 7.24 -6.63
N PRO A 194 -4.68 8.18 -5.80
CA PRO A 194 -3.83 9.13 -5.11
C PRO A 194 -2.96 8.49 -4.01
N TRP A 195 -3.42 7.42 -3.35
CA TRP A 195 -2.59 6.64 -2.43
C TRP A 195 -1.38 6.04 -3.14
N GLN A 196 -1.60 5.30 -4.23
CA GLN A 196 -0.54 4.66 -5.00
C GLN A 196 0.42 5.71 -5.57
N ARG A 197 -0.11 6.83 -6.09
CA ARG A 197 0.72 7.91 -6.62
C ARG A 197 1.64 8.50 -5.56
N PHE A 198 1.12 8.71 -4.34
CA PHE A 198 1.94 9.16 -3.21
C PHE A 198 3.04 8.14 -2.87
N VAL A 199 2.69 6.86 -2.75
CA VAL A 199 3.63 5.76 -2.44
C VAL A 199 4.77 5.70 -3.46
N ASP A 200 4.44 5.71 -4.75
CA ASP A 200 5.43 5.62 -5.83
C ASP A 200 6.39 6.81 -5.83
N LEU A 201 5.85 8.03 -5.68
CA LEU A 201 6.66 9.25 -5.65
C LEU A 201 7.53 9.33 -4.40
N LEU A 202 7.03 8.90 -3.23
CA LEU A 202 7.81 8.90 -2.01
C LEU A 202 8.97 7.89 -2.11
N ARG A 203 8.74 6.70 -2.68
CA ARG A 203 9.80 5.73 -2.97
C ARG A 203 10.85 6.33 -3.90
N ALA A 204 10.44 6.94 -5.01
CA ALA A 204 11.36 7.59 -5.93
C ALA A 204 12.16 8.73 -5.28
N GLN A 205 11.54 9.52 -4.39
CA GLN A 205 12.23 10.56 -3.63
C GLN A 205 13.33 9.97 -2.73
N ARG A 206 13.09 8.80 -2.13
CA ARG A 206 14.01 8.15 -1.20
C ARG A 206 15.22 7.49 -1.86
N GLU A 207 15.17 7.15 -3.16
CA GLU A 207 16.30 6.51 -3.88
C GLU A 207 17.59 7.35 -3.88
N GLY A 208 17.49 8.67 -3.69
CA GLY A 208 18.62 9.59 -3.65
C GLY A 208 18.94 10.16 -2.27
N LEU A 209 18.32 9.65 -1.20
CA LEU A 209 18.43 10.21 0.16
C LEU A 209 19.04 9.20 1.13
N ASP A 210 19.75 9.73 2.13
CA ASP A 210 20.21 8.92 3.25
C ASP A 210 19.02 8.62 4.19
N PRO A 211 18.77 7.35 4.53
CA PRO A 211 17.70 7.00 5.47
C PRO A 211 18.02 7.49 6.89
N PRO A 212 17.00 7.68 7.74
CA PRO A 212 17.20 7.96 9.16
C PRO A 212 17.92 6.79 9.86
N PRO A 213 18.42 6.98 11.10
CA PRO A 213 18.96 5.90 11.89
C PRO A 213 17.98 4.71 11.96
N PRO A 214 18.47 3.48 11.75
CA PRO A 214 17.60 2.31 11.66
C PRO A 214 16.88 2.04 12.97
N VAL A 215 15.66 1.50 12.85
CA VAL A 215 14.86 1.05 14.00
C VAL A 215 15.53 -0.15 14.65
N ALA A 216 15.55 -0.20 15.99
CA ALA A 216 16.12 -1.34 16.71
C ALA A 216 15.15 -2.53 16.71
N ALA A 217 15.65 -3.75 16.50
CA ALA A 217 14.83 -4.97 16.54
C ALA A 217 14.00 -5.10 17.84
N SER A 218 14.55 -4.61 18.95
CA SER A 218 13.90 -4.66 20.27
C SER A 218 12.60 -3.86 20.35
N THR A 219 12.40 -2.86 19.48
CA THR A 219 11.17 -2.04 19.45
C THR A 219 10.09 -2.64 18.55
N ILE A 220 10.41 -3.71 17.80
CA ILE A 220 9.44 -4.40 16.95
C ILE A 220 8.68 -5.41 17.83
N GLY A 221 7.36 -5.24 17.87
CA GLY A 221 6.45 -6.09 18.62
C GLY A 221 5.75 -7.13 17.73
N CYS A 222 5.09 -8.08 18.38
CA CYS A 222 4.20 -9.06 17.74
C CYS A 222 2.75 -8.70 18.11
N PRO A 223 2.09 -7.77 17.37
CA PRO A 223 0.74 -7.33 17.71
C PRO A 223 -0.26 -8.49 17.54
N THR A 224 -1.22 -8.63 18.46
CA THR A 224 -2.20 -9.73 18.45
C THR A 224 -3.11 -9.72 17.22
N ALA A 225 -3.43 -8.54 16.70
CA ALA A 225 -4.13 -8.37 15.45
C ALA A 225 -3.13 -8.03 14.32
N PRO A 226 -3.33 -8.56 13.10
CA PRO A 226 -2.65 -8.01 11.93
C PRO A 226 -3.05 -6.54 11.82
N THR A 227 -2.07 -5.65 11.82
CA THR A 227 -2.32 -4.22 11.65
C THR A 227 -2.54 -3.96 10.17
N GLY A 228 -3.74 -3.51 9.82
CA GLY A 228 -4.01 -3.01 8.47
C GLY A 228 -4.05 -4.08 7.37
N ALA A 229 -4.55 -5.29 7.65
CA ALA A 229 -4.77 -6.30 6.62
C ALA A 229 -5.48 -5.68 5.39
N GLY A 230 -4.75 -5.54 4.29
CA GLY A 230 -5.24 -4.97 3.02
C GLY A 230 -4.79 -3.54 2.69
N ALA A 231 -4.12 -2.81 3.58
CA ALA A 231 -3.41 -1.59 3.17
C ALA A 231 -2.11 -1.97 2.43
N PRO A 232 -1.85 -1.43 1.23
CA PRO A 232 -0.53 -1.56 0.62
C PRO A 232 0.51 -0.95 1.58
N SER A 233 1.54 -1.71 1.94
CA SER A 233 2.63 -1.17 2.77
C SER A 233 3.58 -0.32 1.92
N LEU A 234 4.11 0.75 2.51
CA LEU A 234 5.13 1.58 1.86
C LEU A 234 6.45 0.82 1.73
N GLY A 235 6.84 0.10 2.77
CA GLY A 235 7.99 -0.79 2.73
C GLY A 235 7.68 -2.05 1.94
N ARG A 236 8.69 -2.65 1.31
CA ARG A 236 8.57 -3.98 0.70
C ARG A 236 9.33 -4.99 1.54
N PRO A 237 8.91 -6.26 1.56
CA PRO A 237 9.65 -7.32 2.25
C PRO A 237 11.12 -7.42 1.84
N GLN A 238 11.47 -7.10 0.59
CA GLN A 238 12.84 -7.08 0.11
C GLN A 238 13.68 -5.93 0.70
N ASP A 239 13.04 -4.89 1.22
CA ASP A 239 13.70 -3.70 1.80
C ASP A 239 13.90 -3.82 3.32
N LEU A 240 13.56 -4.97 3.92
CA LEU A 240 13.71 -5.23 5.35
C LEU A 240 15.18 -5.16 5.78
N VAL A 241 15.50 -4.28 6.72
CA VAL A 241 16.84 -4.18 7.32
C VAL A 241 16.89 -4.73 8.76
N VAL A 242 15.73 -4.90 9.37
CA VAL A 242 15.56 -5.44 10.71
C VAL A 242 14.22 -6.16 10.81
N ALA A 243 14.18 -7.32 11.46
CA ALA A 243 12.94 -8.07 11.62
C ALA A 243 12.94 -8.97 12.86
N VAL A 244 11.74 -9.36 13.26
CA VAL A 244 11.46 -10.39 14.26
C VAL A 244 10.54 -11.44 13.65
N TYR A 245 10.72 -12.68 14.09
CA TYR A 245 9.78 -13.75 13.85
C TYR A 245 8.79 -13.82 15.01
N CYS A 246 7.51 -13.79 14.68
CA CYS A 246 6.39 -13.80 15.62
C CYS A 246 5.62 -15.11 15.45
N ALA A 247 5.46 -15.85 16.55
CA ALA A 247 4.64 -17.05 16.60
C ALA A 247 3.87 -17.09 17.91
N GLU A 248 2.69 -17.70 17.91
CA GLU A 248 2.02 -17.99 19.18
C GLU A 248 2.70 -19.14 19.91
N ASP A 249 2.75 -19.03 21.23
CA ASP A 249 3.21 -20.08 22.13
C ASP A 249 2.37 -21.35 21.94
N VAL A 250 1.05 -21.17 22.03
CA VAL A 250 0.04 -22.18 21.73
C VAL A 250 -0.93 -21.63 20.68
N PRO A 251 -1.22 -22.33 19.57
CA PRO A 251 -2.16 -21.86 18.57
C PRO A 251 -3.52 -21.47 19.14
N GLY A 252 -3.94 -20.22 18.93
CA GLY A 252 -5.21 -19.67 19.41
C GLY A 252 -5.15 -19.10 20.83
N SER A 253 -3.98 -19.03 21.45
CA SER A 253 -3.81 -18.46 22.79
C SER A 253 -3.88 -16.94 22.80
N GLY A 254 -3.48 -16.28 21.70
CA GLY A 254 -3.23 -14.85 21.69
C GLY A 254 -1.90 -14.46 22.35
N ASP A 255 -1.14 -15.41 22.90
CA ASP A 255 0.15 -15.19 23.54
C ASP A 255 1.27 -15.30 22.51
N TRP A 256 1.66 -14.15 21.96
CA TRP A 256 2.70 -14.06 20.95
C TRP A 256 4.09 -14.03 21.56
N ARG A 257 4.96 -14.89 21.03
CA ARG A 257 6.39 -14.90 21.30
C ARG A 257 7.16 -14.32 20.13
N ARG A 258 8.36 -13.81 20.43
CA ARG A 258 9.25 -13.22 19.44
C ARG A 258 10.63 -13.89 19.46
N ALA A 259 11.18 -14.10 18.27
CA ALA A 259 12.60 -14.35 18.06
C ALA A 259 13.17 -13.22 17.20
N ALA A 260 14.29 -12.63 17.60
CA ALA A 260 14.98 -11.65 16.75
C ALA A 260 15.61 -12.39 15.56
N ILE A 261 15.50 -11.84 14.35
CA ILE A 261 16.11 -12.44 13.15
C ILE A 261 17.53 -11.85 13.01
N PRO A 262 18.60 -12.65 13.16
CA PRO A 262 19.96 -12.18 12.92
C PRO A 262 20.13 -11.64 11.49
N ALA A 263 21.01 -10.66 11.30
CA ALA A 263 21.19 -9.99 10.00
C ALA A 263 21.55 -10.96 8.85
N ALA A 264 22.33 -12.00 9.12
CA ALA A 264 22.68 -13.02 8.13
C ALA A 264 21.46 -13.85 7.70
N ASP A 265 20.61 -14.22 8.66
CA ASP A 265 19.36 -14.91 8.38
C ASP A 265 18.38 -14.01 7.65
N LEU A 266 18.26 -12.75 8.05
CA LEU A 266 17.39 -11.79 7.36
C LEU A 266 17.81 -11.61 5.90
N ALA A 267 19.11 -11.48 5.63
CA ALA A 267 19.63 -11.40 4.26
C ALA A 267 19.28 -12.66 3.43
N THR A 268 19.33 -13.83 4.06
CA THR A 268 18.91 -15.10 3.44
C THR A 268 17.42 -15.08 3.12
N LEU A 269 16.57 -14.71 4.07
CA LEU A 269 15.12 -14.63 3.89
C LEU A 269 14.73 -13.59 2.83
N VAL A 270 15.33 -12.40 2.85
CA VAL A 270 15.08 -11.34 1.86
C VAL A 270 15.45 -11.77 0.44
N THR A 271 16.63 -12.40 0.28
CA THR A 271 17.06 -12.95 -1.02
C THR A 271 16.11 -14.04 -1.49
N ASP A 272 15.65 -14.90 -0.58
CA ASP A 272 14.72 -15.98 -0.90
C ASP A 272 13.32 -15.47 -1.26
N ILE A 273 12.84 -14.43 -0.56
CA ILE A 273 11.59 -13.73 -0.90
C ILE A 273 11.67 -13.18 -2.32
N ASP A 274 12.75 -12.50 -2.69
CA ASP A 274 12.92 -11.96 -4.04
C ASP A 274 12.91 -13.07 -5.12
N ALA A 275 13.57 -14.19 -4.85
CA ALA A 275 13.71 -15.28 -5.81
C ALA A 275 12.49 -16.20 -5.92
N HIS A 276 11.70 -16.36 -4.84
CA HIS A 276 10.64 -17.37 -4.74
C HIS A 276 9.26 -16.77 -4.41
N THR A 277 9.04 -15.49 -4.69
CA THR A 277 7.69 -14.89 -4.67
C THR A 277 7.03 -15.03 -6.04
N GLU A 278 5.81 -15.58 -6.04
CA GLU A 278 4.92 -15.57 -7.19
C GLU A 278 3.89 -14.45 -7.00
N GLU A 279 3.88 -13.49 -7.92
CA GLU A 279 2.83 -12.46 -8.02
C GLU A 279 1.55 -13.06 -8.61
N ASP A 280 0.38 -12.54 -8.20
CA ASP A 280 -0.92 -13.02 -8.67
C ASP A 280 -1.12 -14.55 -8.50
N ALA A 281 -0.51 -15.14 -7.47
CA ALA A 281 -0.54 -16.59 -7.20
C ALA A 281 -1.97 -17.15 -6.95
N GLY A 282 -2.96 -16.27 -6.86
CA GLY A 282 -4.35 -16.58 -6.54
C GLY A 282 -4.57 -16.75 -5.05
N TYR A 283 -5.83 -16.92 -4.66
CA TYR A 283 -6.19 -17.17 -3.27
C TYR A 283 -5.78 -18.60 -2.89
N VAL A 284 -4.92 -18.72 -1.89
CA VAL A 284 -4.55 -20.02 -1.33
C VAL A 284 -5.59 -20.37 -0.27
N ASP A 285 -6.49 -21.30 -0.61
CA ASP A 285 -7.49 -21.78 0.32
C ASP A 285 -6.86 -22.75 1.32
N CYS A 286 -6.91 -22.40 2.60
CA CYS A 286 -6.27 -23.16 3.67
C CYS A 286 -7.26 -23.41 4.81
N ASP A 287 -7.45 -24.71 5.12
CA ASP A 287 -8.35 -25.20 6.19
C ASP A 287 -7.84 -24.91 7.61
N VAL A 288 -6.78 -24.12 7.76
CA VAL A 288 -6.18 -23.83 9.07
C VAL A 288 -6.64 -22.47 9.56
N ALA A 289 -7.35 -22.48 10.68
CA ALA A 289 -7.72 -21.25 11.36
C ALA A 289 -6.45 -20.52 11.87
N PRO A 290 -6.32 -19.21 11.61
CA PRO A 290 -5.34 -18.36 12.27
C PRO A 290 -5.35 -18.56 13.79
N PRO A 291 -4.23 -18.26 14.48
CA PRO A 291 -3.11 -17.43 14.04
C PRO A 291 -1.92 -18.21 13.49
N LEU A 292 -1.34 -17.68 12.42
CA LEU A 292 -0.19 -18.24 11.71
C LEU A 292 1.06 -17.38 11.99
N PRO A 293 2.27 -17.96 11.93
CA PRO A 293 3.49 -17.22 12.20
C PRO A 293 3.68 -16.06 11.20
N ARG A 294 4.44 -15.05 11.63
CA ARG A 294 4.67 -13.83 10.85
C ARG A 294 6.11 -13.37 10.98
N ILE A 295 6.63 -12.76 9.92
CA ILE A 295 7.83 -11.93 10.00
C ILE A 295 7.36 -10.48 10.03
N ILE A 296 7.79 -9.74 11.05
CA ILE A 296 7.47 -8.32 11.19
C ILE A 296 8.77 -7.57 11.28
N GLY A 297 8.93 -6.55 10.45
CA GLY A 297 10.18 -5.81 10.37
C GLY A 297 9.99 -4.36 10.00
N ALA A 298 11.12 -3.69 9.79
CA ALA A 298 11.16 -2.33 9.29
C ALA A 298 12.18 -2.20 8.16
N THR A 299 11.89 -1.32 7.21
CA THR A 299 12.85 -0.87 6.19
C THR A 299 13.87 0.08 6.79
N ALA A 300 14.87 0.48 6.00
CA ALA A 300 15.82 1.54 6.40
C ALA A 300 15.13 2.87 6.74
N TRP A 301 13.96 3.12 6.16
CA TRP A 301 13.14 4.32 6.41
C TRP A 301 12.22 4.19 7.63
N GLY A 302 12.24 3.03 8.30
CA GLY A 302 11.35 2.74 9.41
C GLY A 302 9.94 2.33 9.00
N ASP A 303 9.67 2.13 7.70
CA ASP A 303 8.36 1.65 7.26
C ASP A 303 8.19 0.21 7.75
N ARG A 304 7.06 -0.06 8.41
CA ARG A 304 6.73 -1.40 8.89
C ARG A 304 6.38 -2.29 7.70
N VAL A 305 6.84 -3.54 7.77
CA VAL A 305 6.52 -4.59 6.81
C VAL A 305 6.13 -5.85 7.57
N GLU A 306 5.08 -6.52 7.09
CA GLU A 306 4.55 -7.76 7.66
C GLU A 306 4.43 -8.81 6.56
N VAL A 307 5.09 -9.95 6.75
CA VAL A 307 5.00 -11.13 5.89
C VAL A 307 4.31 -12.22 6.71
N GLN A 308 3.09 -12.57 6.32
CA GLN A 308 2.23 -13.46 7.10
C GLN A 308 2.18 -14.84 6.47
N ALA A 309 2.39 -15.90 7.26
CA ALA A 309 2.09 -17.24 6.78
C ALA A 309 0.60 -17.36 6.47
N SER A 310 0.26 -17.82 5.27
CA SER A 310 -1.12 -18.04 4.82
C SER A 310 -1.62 -19.42 5.19
N CYS A 311 -0.69 -20.38 5.39
CA CYS A 311 -0.99 -21.80 5.52
C CYS A 311 0.09 -22.53 6.35
N THR A 312 -0.22 -23.71 6.89
CA THR A 312 0.76 -24.57 7.60
C THR A 312 1.74 -25.28 6.68
N ASN A 313 1.49 -25.29 5.37
CA ASN A 313 2.38 -25.85 4.36
C ASN A 313 3.59 -24.93 4.03
N GLY A 314 3.73 -23.81 4.75
CA GLY A 314 4.89 -22.92 4.65
C GLY A 314 4.78 -21.82 3.59
N TRP A 315 3.57 -21.44 3.17
CA TRP A 315 3.37 -20.33 2.23
C TRP A 315 3.15 -19.02 2.98
N PHE A 316 3.69 -17.92 2.46
CA PHE A 316 3.63 -16.61 3.10
C PHE A 316 3.09 -15.53 2.15
N THR A 317 2.07 -14.79 2.56
CA THR A 317 1.62 -13.58 1.88
C THR A 317 2.64 -12.47 2.07
N VAL A 318 3.15 -11.95 0.96
CA VAL A 318 4.15 -10.87 0.87
C VAL A 318 3.46 -9.54 0.56
N ASP A 319 2.44 -9.56 -0.28
CA ASP A 319 1.63 -8.40 -0.63
C ASP A 319 0.18 -8.81 -0.90
N HIS A 320 -0.76 -8.25 -0.13
CA HIS A 320 -2.19 -8.51 -0.29
C HIS A 320 -2.78 -7.82 -1.51
N ALA A 321 -2.23 -6.69 -1.96
CA ALA A 321 -2.76 -5.93 -3.09
C ALA A 321 -2.60 -6.71 -4.41
N THR A 322 -1.47 -7.39 -4.58
CA THR A 322 -1.15 -8.21 -5.76
C THR A 322 -1.34 -9.71 -5.53
N ASN A 323 -1.80 -10.11 -4.33
CA ASN A 323 -1.82 -11.52 -3.90
C ASN A 323 -0.48 -12.22 -4.12
N SER A 324 0.63 -11.54 -3.82
CA SER A 324 1.97 -12.10 -3.95
C SER A 324 2.24 -13.09 -2.82
N VAL A 325 2.67 -14.30 -3.17
CA VAL A 325 2.92 -15.38 -2.23
C VAL A 325 4.34 -15.90 -2.37
N TRP A 326 5.05 -15.92 -1.25
CA TRP A 326 6.38 -16.49 -1.12
C TRP A 326 6.30 -17.95 -0.70
N SER A 327 7.00 -18.80 -1.45
CA SER A 327 7.23 -20.21 -1.14
C SER A 327 8.70 -20.40 -0.74
N PRO A 328 9.02 -20.46 0.57
CA PRO A 328 10.39 -20.55 1.04
C PRO A 328 11.14 -21.73 0.45
N SER A 329 12.39 -21.51 0.03
CA SER A 329 13.32 -22.60 -0.29
C SER A 329 13.67 -23.43 0.94
N ASP A 330 14.40 -24.54 0.76
CA ASP A 330 14.82 -25.39 1.89
C ASP A 330 15.75 -24.65 2.86
N GLU A 331 16.59 -23.74 2.36
CA GLU A 331 17.49 -22.93 3.18
C GLU A 331 16.70 -21.91 4.02
N ALA A 332 15.78 -21.17 3.39
CA ALA A 332 14.92 -20.25 4.12
C ALA A 332 14.01 -20.97 5.11
N ARG A 333 13.49 -22.16 4.76
CA ARG A 333 12.69 -22.99 5.67
C ARG A 333 13.49 -23.40 6.91
N ALA A 334 14.76 -23.78 6.75
CA ALA A 334 15.63 -24.11 7.89
C ALA A 334 15.83 -22.91 8.83
N VAL A 335 15.93 -21.69 8.29
CA VAL A 335 15.96 -20.45 9.09
C VAL A 335 14.65 -20.27 9.87
N LEU A 336 13.51 -20.39 9.20
CA LEU A 336 12.18 -20.24 9.82
C LEU A 336 11.92 -21.28 10.91
N ASP A 337 12.30 -22.54 10.69
CA ASP A 337 12.13 -23.63 11.65
C ASP A 337 12.95 -23.37 12.92
N ARG A 338 14.19 -22.88 12.77
CA ARG A 338 15.01 -22.49 13.92
C ARG A 338 14.40 -21.32 14.68
N LEU A 339 13.97 -20.26 13.98
CA LEU A 339 13.32 -19.09 14.61
C LEU A 339 12.02 -19.48 15.34
N SER A 340 11.26 -20.42 14.78
CA SER A 340 10.08 -20.99 15.42
C SER A 340 10.41 -21.73 16.71
N GLY A 341 11.51 -22.49 16.72
CA GLY A 341 12.03 -23.14 17.93
C GLY A 341 12.58 -22.16 18.97
N GLU A 342 13.14 -21.02 18.56
CA GLU A 342 13.63 -19.97 19.47
C GLU A 342 12.50 -19.11 20.06
N ALA A 343 11.39 -18.97 19.33
CA ALA A 343 10.24 -18.23 19.81
C ALA A 343 9.42 -19.02 20.85
N ARG A 344 9.42 -20.35 20.80
CA ARG A 344 8.66 -21.21 21.73
C ARG A 344 9.46 -21.56 22.99
#